data_AF-A0A6A0B844-F1
#
_entry.id   AF-A0A6A0B844-F1
#
_cell.length_a   1.000
_cell.length_b   1.000
_cell.length_c   1.000
_cell.angle_alpha   90.00
_cell.angle_beta   90.00
_cell.angle_gamma   90.00
#
_symmetry.space_group_name_H-M   'P 1'
#
loop_
_entity.id
_entity.type
_entity.pdbx_description
1 polymer ?
#
loop_
_entity_poly.entity_id
_entity_poly.type
_entity_poly.pdbx_seq_one_letter_code
_entity_poly.pdbx_strand_id
1 'polypeptide(L)'
;MTLPKRIIFASNNSAKTADLASFFELYGLELINYREVLAPQTFPDETTDDQVKNATVKAAFIHDLLPDDYVLADDSGMFLQAFSDRFGLETAREFQALGLKTTAEENQYVLDLYADNATISDRSAYMSAVLVLMTPGNARVLTVEGHGGSMISDGIRGTFGQGLDEIFVTETGKTFAELTVVEQLNYQHRGRAVKKLIAKLQDDDIVWQANGHELTQETGIIYGILNVSPESFYNGELVGGLAESLAQATQQLADGADVVEVGGQTTRPGFTPLTVEDEIARIVPVIAGIKKVHPYAVVAVDTYKYEVMVAAIAAGADIINDVNGFTDDARKLELMAKTQVGLLTMFNPRETELSPDISQEMITWFQENLASLEAAGVARERIALDPGVGYSKNSDVRQDLAMMNTVGNLTPFKRPIMTAVANKGWGKFLFDLPKEARADLSLVAATEMYRRGAKILRVHDVKSARQMTSFVEILKHAR
;
A
#
# COMPACT_ATOMS: atom_id res chain seq x y z
N MET A 1 -13.87 -12.09 12.24
CA MET A 1 -13.80 -13.30 13.09
C MET A 1 -12.59 -13.21 14.03
N THR A 2 -12.53 -13.98 15.12
CA THR A 2 -11.30 -14.11 15.92
C THR A 2 -10.29 -14.96 15.15
N LEU A 3 -9.06 -14.46 14.98
CA LEU A 3 -7.97 -15.23 14.37
C LEU A 3 -7.69 -16.51 15.18
N PRO A 4 -7.15 -17.58 14.54
CA PRO A 4 -6.73 -18.79 15.26
C PRO A 4 -5.66 -18.48 16.31
N LYS A 5 -5.30 -19.45 17.15
CA LYS A 5 -4.12 -19.30 18.03
C LYS A 5 -2.85 -19.82 17.37
N ARG A 6 -2.99 -20.87 16.58
CA ARG A 6 -1.90 -21.64 15.99
C ARG A 6 -2.23 -21.98 14.54
N ILE A 7 -1.22 -21.94 13.69
CA ILE A 7 -1.24 -22.40 12.31
C ILE A 7 -0.07 -23.38 12.12
N ILE A 8 -0.31 -24.47 11.39
CA ILE A 8 0.70 -25.48 11.08
C ILE A 8 1.25 -25.23 9.69
N PHE A 9 2.57 -25.12 9.57
CA PHE A 9 3.25 -24.85 8.32
C PHE A 9 3.73 -26.15 7.63
N ALA A 10 3.21 -26.39 6.44
CA ALA A 10 3.46 -27.55 5.60
C ALA A 10 4.72 -27.37 4.74
N SER A 11 5.89 -27.35 5.38
CA SER A 11 7.18 -27.24 4.68
C SER A 11 8.27 -28.10 5.29
N ASN A 12 9.05 -28.76 4.43
CA ASN A 12 10.26 -29.48 4.82
C ASN A 12 11.45 -28.55 5.13
N ASN A 13 11.34 -27.26 4.80
CA ASN A 13 12.36 -26.26 5.08
C ASN A 13 12.02 -25.53 6.40
N SER A 14 12.70 -25.91 7.48
CA SER A 14 12.50 -25.31 8.79
C SER A 14 12.96 -23.84 8.86
N ALA A 15 13.93 -23.42 8.05
CA ALA A 15 14.35 -22.01 7.99
C ALA A 15 13.23 -21.11 7.43
N LYS A 16 12.53 -21.55 6.38
CA LYS A 16 11.33 -20.86 5.86
C LYS A 16 10.24 -20.69 6.92
N THR A 17 10.12 -21.66 7.84
CA THR A 17 9.13 -21.59 8.92
C THR A 17 9.48 -20.46 9.88
N ALA A 18 10.75 -20.35 10.29
CA ALA A 18 11.22 -19.31 11.20
C ALA A 18 11.01 -17.91 10.62
N ASP A 19 11.30 -17.71 9.34
CA ASP A 19 11.11 -16.42 8.66
C ASP A 19 9.64 -15.99 8.70
N LEU A 20 8.72 -16.86 8.26
CA LEU A 20 7.28 -16.57 8.26
C LEU A 20 6.73 -16.42 9.69
N ALA A 21 7.20 -17.22 10.64
CA ALA A 21 6.71 -17.18 12.01
C ALA A 21 6.86 -15.79 12.65
N SER A 22 7.95 -15.09 12.34
CA SER A 22 8.18 -13.72 12.83
C SER A 22 7.08 -12.74 12.40
N PHE A 23 6.50 -12.90 11.20
CA PHE A 23 5.38 -12.10 10.73
C PHE A 23 4.07 -12.46 11.42
N PHE A 24 3.80 -13.76 11.60
CA PHE A 24 2.60 -14.24 12.29
C PHE A 24 2.59 -13.83 13.77
N GLU A 25 3.75 -13.79 14.43
CA GLU A 25 3.91 -13.38 15.81
C GLU A 25 3.46 -11.93 16.04
N LEU A 26 3.69 -11.03 15.06
CA LEU A 26 3.19 -9.65 15.10
C LEU A 26 1.66 -9.55 15.14
N TYR A 27 0.96 -10.62 14.72
CA TYR A 27 -0.50 -10.75 14.79
C TYR A 27 -0.97 -11.63 15.96
N GLY A 28 -0.07 -11.99 16.89
CA GLY A 28 -0.38 -12.85 18.02
C GLY A 28 -0.71 -14.30 17.62
N LEU A 29 -0.16 -14.75 16.48
CA LEU A 29 -0.34 -16.08 15.92
C LEU A 29 0.94 -16.89 16.01
N GLU A 30 0.82 -18.11 16.51
CA GLU A 30 1.91 -19.07 16.52
C GLU A 30 1.92 -19.83 15.19
N LEU A 31 3.03 -19.76 14.45
CA LEU A 31 3.26 -20.60 13.27
C LEU A 31 4.29 -21.68 13.63
N ILE A 32 3.86 -22.93 13.69
CA ILE A 32 4.75 -24.07 13.99
C ILE A 32 5.01 -24.90 12.75
N ASN A 33 6.16 -25.58 12.68
CA ASN A 33 6.40 -26.52 11.58
C ASN A 33 5.56 -27.79 11.79
N TYR A 34 5.04 -28.40 10.71
CA TYR A 34 4.29 -29.66 10.83
C TYR A 34 5.08 -30.77 11.54
N ARG A 35 6.42 -30.76 11.46
CA ARG A 35 7.30 -31.75 12.11
C ARG A 35 7.30 -31.70 13.63
N GLU A 36 6.73 -30.67 14.22
CA GLU A 36 6.56 -30.59 15.68
C GLU A 36 5.41 -31.48 16.17
N VAL A 37 4.49 -31.85 15.27
CA VAL A 37 3.31 -32.66 15.59
C VAL A 37 3.20 -33.96 14.79
N LEU A 38 3.97 -34.09 13.70
CA LEU A 38 4.02 -35.28 12.84
C LEU A 38 5.46 -35.72 12.59
N ALA A 39 5.65 -36.99 12.24
CA ALA A 39 6.92 -37.47 11.70
C ALA A 39 7.22 -36.81 10.33
N PRO A 40 8.50 -36.70 9.92
CA PRO A 40 8.88 -36.15 8.62
C PRO A 40 8.14 -36.82 7.47
N GLN A 41 7.62 -36.02 6.55
CA GLN A 41 6.87 -36.46 5.39
C GLN A 41 7.63 -36.24 4.08
N THR A 42 7.33 -37.09 3.10
CA THR A 42 7.71 -36.90 1.71
C THR A 42 6.57 -36.24 0.96
N PHE A 43 6.73 -34.95 0.64
CA PHE A 43 5.72 -34.20 -0.11
C PHE A 43 5.62 -34.70 -1.55
N PRO A 44 4.46 -34.52 -2.20
CA PRO A 44 4.31 -34.77 -3.63
C PRO A 44 5.26 -33.91 -4.47
N ASP A 45 5.55 -34.37 -5.69
CA ASP A 45 6.41 -33.64 -6.63
C ASP A 45 5.82 -32.27 -6.99
N GLU A 46 6.67 -31.25 -6.99
CA GLU A 46 6.32 -29.87 -7.36
C GLU A 46 6.46 -29.66 -8.87
N THR A 47 5.53 -28.87 -9.41
CA THR A 47 5.60 -28.34 -10.77
C THR A 47 6.61 -27.19 -10.87
N THR A 48 6.99 -26.85 -12.11
CA THR A 48 7.99 -25.82 -12.42
C THR A 48 7.36 -24.47 -12.77
N ASP A 49 6.03 -24.43 -12.86
CA ASP A 49 5.27 -23.36 -13.52
C ASP A 49 4.01 -22.91 -12.76
N ASP A 50 3.65 -23.54 -11.63
CA ASP A 50 2.42 -23.21 -10.90
C ASP A 50 2.61 -23.17 -9.37
N GLN A 51 2.85 -21.96 -8.84
CA GLN A 51 3.01 -21.70 -7.41
C GLN A 51 1.76 -22.06 -6.60
N VAL A 52 0.58 -21.75 -7.15
CA VAL A 52 -0.69 -21.97 -6.45
C VAL A 52 -0.93 -23.46 -6.30
N LYS A 53 -0.70 -24.24 -7.35
CA LYS A 53 -0.80 -25.70 -7.31
C LYS A 53 0.22 -26.29 -6.33
N ASN A 54 1.48 -25.88 -6.39
CA ASN A 54 2.53 -26.37 -5.49
C ASN A 54 2.16 -26.11 -4.01
N ALA A 55 1.79 -24.87 -3.67
CA ALA A 55 1.35 -24.52 -2.32
C ALA A 55 0.08 -25.28 -1.91
N THR A 56 -0.91 -25.39 -2.80
CA THR A 56 -2.17 -26.10 -2.51
C THR A 56 -1.94 -27.57 -2.22
N VAL A 57 -1.11 -28.25 -3.02
CA VAL A 57 -0.79 -29.67 -2.83
C VAL A 57 -0.06 -29.89 -1.50
N LYS A 58 0.89 -29.01 -1.14
CA LYS A 58 1.57 -29.07 0.16
C LYS A 58 0.60 -28.86 1.33
N ALA A 59 -0.27 -27.86 1.24
CA ALA A 59 -1.25 -27.59 2.28
C ALA A 59 -2.25 -28.75 2.44
N ALA A 60 -2.80 -29.25 1.33
CA ALA A 60 -3.73 -30.38 1.30
C ALA A 60 -3.11 -31.63 1.93
N PHE A 61 -1.87 -31.95 1.56
CA PHE A 61 -1.19 -33.15 2.02
C PHE A 61 -1.05 -33.19 3.55
N ILE A 62 -0.70 -32.06 4.18
CA ILE A 62 -0.61 -31.98 5.65
C ILE A 62 -2.00 -31.84 6.29
N HIS A 63 -2.94 -31.17 5.64
CA HIS A 63 -4.32 -31.03 6.13
C HIS A 63 -5.06 -32.36 6.19
N ASP A 64 -4.86 -33.25 5.23
CA ASP A 64 -5.42 -34.62 5.24
C ASP A 64 -4.97 -35.43 6.48
N LEU A 65 -3.77 -35.12 7.01
CA LEU A 65 -3.24 -35.74 8.23
C LEU A 65 -3.70 -35.03 9.51
N LEU A 66 -4.10 -33.75 9.42
CA LEU A 66 -4.47 -32.87 10.52
C LEU A 66 -5.74 -32.06 10.18
N PRO A 67 -6.90 -32.73 9.96
CA PRO A 67 -8.09 -32.10 9.37
C PRO A 67 -8.75 -31.04 10.27
N ASP A 68 -8.45 -31.05 11.56
CA ASP A 68 -9.00 -30.13 12.56
C ASP A 68 -8.11 -28.90 12.79
N ASP A 69 -6.96 -28.81 12.12
CA ASP A 69 -6.00 -27.71 12.25
C ASP A 69 -6.06 -26.74 11.07
N TYR A 70 -5.56 -25.52 11.30
CA TYR A 70 -5.25 -24.58 10.23
C TYR A 70 -3.90 -24.97 9.62
N VAL A 71 -3.87 -25.26 8.32
CA VAL A 71 -2.66 -25.70 7.63
C VAL A 71 -2.29 -24.72 6.53
N LEU A 72 -1.09 -24.15 6.62
CA LEU A 72 -0.52 -23.18 5.69
C LEU A 72 0.60 -23.81 4.89
N ALA A 73 0.68 -23.53 3.60
CA ALA A 73 1.86 -23.78 2.79
C ALA A 73 2.28 -22.51 2.03
N ASP A 74 3.57 -22.43 1.68
CA ASP A 74 4.12 -21.40 0.80
C ASP A 74 4.65 -21.99 -0.51
N ASP A 75 4.67 -21.18 -1.55
CA ASP A 75 5.57 -21.36 -2.68
C ASP A 75 6.10 -20.00 -3.15
N SER A 76 7.43 -19.84 -3.20
CA SER A 76 8.07 -18.56 -3.50
C SER A 76 8.94 -18.66 -4.74
N GLY A 77 8.92 -17.63 -5.59
CA GLY A 77 9.72 -17.55 -6.81
C GLY A 77 10.53 -16.25 -6.91
N MET A 78 11.66 -16.31 -7.62
CA MET A 78 12.50 -15.16 -7.93
C MET A 78 12.38 -14.79 -9.40
N PHE A 79 11.99 -13.55 -9.71
CA PHE A 79 11.74 -13.10 -11.08
C PHE A 79 12.67 -11.94 -11.41
N LEU A 80 13.51 -12.12 -12.44
CA LEU A 80 14.47 -11.13 -12.90
C LEU A 80 14.09 -10.73 -14.32
N GLN A 81 13.78 -9.45 -14.56
CA GLN A 81 13.25 -8.99 -15.86
C GLN A 81 14.24 -9.23 -17.00
N ALA A 82 15.54 -9.02 -16.74
CA ALA A 82 16.60 -9.29 -17.71
C ALA A 82 16.78 -10.79 -18.05
N PHE A 83 16.18 -11.68 -17.26
CA PHE A 83 16.28 -13.13 -17.40
C PHE A 83 14.89 -13.79 -17.28
N SER A 84 13.90 -13.24 -17.99
CA SER A 84 12.47 -13.62 -17.85
C SER A 84 12.17 -15.12 -18.04
N ASP A 85 12.98 -15.82 -18.83
CA ASP A 85 12.80 -17.24 -19.14
C ASP A 85 13.61 -18.16 -18.21
N ARG A 86 14.20 -17.60 -17.16
CA ARG A 86 15.10 -18.27 -16.21
C ARG A 86 14.67 -17.94 -14.79
N PHE A 87 15.07 -18.76 -13.82
CA PHE A 87 14.64 -18.64 -12.43
C PHE A 87 13.15 -18.94 -12.25
N GLY A 88 12.36 -18.02 -11.67
CA GLY A 88 11.01 -18.28 -11.23
C GLY A 88 11.00 -19.33 -10.13
N LEU A 89 10.36 -20.48 -10.42
CA LEU A 89 10.27 -21.62 -9.50
C LEU A 89 11.48 -22.56 -9.59
N GLU A 90 12.30 -22.40 -10.63
CA GLU A 90 13.49 -23.22 -10.83
C GLU A 90 14.72 -22.69 -10.09
N THR A 91 14.65 -21.53 -9.42
CA THR A 91 15.79 -20.87 -8.75
C THR A 91 16.58 -21.81 -7.84
N ALA A 92 15.89 -22.55 -6.97
CA ALA A 92 16.57 -23.48 -6.04
C ALA A 92 17.25 -24.65 -6.77
N ARG A 93 16.63 -25.15 -7.85
CA ARG A 93 17.19 -26.24 -8.67
C ARG A 93 18.41 -25.78 -9.45
N GLU A 94 18.38 -24.54 -9.92
CA GLU A 94 19.50 -23.93 -10.61
C GLU A 94 20.71 -23.77 -9.67
N PHE A 95 20.50 -23.21 -8.47
CA PHE A 95 21.57 -23.11 -7.46
C PHE A 95 22.14 -24.48 -7.09
N GLN A 96 21.27 -25.49 -6.94
CA GLN A 96 21.70 -26.86 -6.70
C GLN A 96 22.52 -27.45 -7.87
N ALA A 97 22.10 -27.23 -9.11
CA ALA A 97 22.80 -27.70 -10.31
C ALA A 97 24.19 -27.06 -10.46
N LEU A 98 24.33 -25.80 -10.03
CA LEU A 98 25.59 -25.08 -9.95
C LEU A 98 26.45 -25.47 -8.74
N GLY A 99 25.89 -26.23 -7.80
CA GLY A 99 26.57 -26.68 -6.59
C GLY A 99 26.86 -25.56 -5.58
N LEU A 100 26.07 -24.47 -5.61
CA LEU A 100 26.15 -23.39 -4.62
C LEU A 100 25.70 -23.93 -3.26
N LYS A 101 26.44 -23.63 -2.20
CA LYS A 101 26.24 -24.23 -0.86
C LYS A 101 25.81 -23.23 0.19
N THR A 102 26.03 -21.95 -0.07
CA THR A 102 25.79 -20.87 0.88
C THR A 102 24.96 -19.76 0.24
N THR A 103 24.18 -19.07 1.05
CA THR A 103 23.44 -17.87 0.63
C THR A 103 24.36 -16.80 0.03
N ALA A 104 25.58 -16.65 0.54
CA ALA A 104 26.54 -15.71 -0.02
C ALA A 104 26.96 -16.08 -1.45
N GLU A 105 27.14 -17.37 -1.76
CA GLU A 105 27.41 -17.85 -3.12
C GLU A 105 26.20 -17.65 -4.05
N GLU A 106 24.98 -17.90 -3.56
CA GLU A 106 23.73 -17.66 -4.30
C GLU A 106 23.55 -16.16 -4.62
N ASN A 107 23.73 -15.29 -3.62
CA ASN A 107 23.63 -13.85 -3.78
C ASN A 107 24.70 -13.32 -4.73
N GLN A 108 25.95 -13.75 -4.57
CA GLN A 108 27.04 -13.33 -5.44
C GLN A 108 26.80 -13.78 -6.89
N TYR A 109 26.30 -15.00 -7.09
CA TYR A 109 25.96 -15.50 -8.42
C TYR A 109 24.94 -14.62 -9.14
N VAL A 110 23.87 -14.23 -8.45
CA VAL A 110 22.84 -13.34 -9.03
C VAL A 110 23.43 -11.97 -9.36
N LEU A 111 24.30 -11.42 -8.51
CA LEU A 111 24.97 -10.13 -8.76
C LEU A 111 25.91 -10.19 -9.96
N ASP A 112 26.67 -11.29 -10.10
CA ASP A 112 27.63 -11.50 -11.19
C ASP A 112 26.93 -11.56 -12.55
N LEU A 113 25.70 -12.10 -12.63
CA LEU A 113 24.91 -12.09 -13.88
C LEU A 113 24.69 -10.69 -14.45
N TYR A 114 24.59 -9.66 -13.60
CA TYR A 114 24.47 -8.27 -14.03
C TYR A 114 25.83 -7.61 -14.24
N ALA A 115 26.85 -7.97 -13.45
CA ALA A 115 28.19 -7.38 -13.57
C ALA A 115 28.92 -7.84 -14.85
N ASP A 116 28.79 -9.13 -15.19
CA ASP A 116 29.48 -9.76 -16.32
C ASP A 116 28.86 -9.41 -17.68
N ASN A 117 27.70 -8.76 -17.68
CA ASN A 117 26.98 -8.45 -18.89
C ASN A 117 26.75 -6.94 -19.04
N ALA A 118 27.74 -6.26 -19.63
CA ALA A 118 27.71 -4.82 -19.88
C ALA A 118 26.52 -4.32 -20.74
N THR A 119 25.73 -5.23 -21.33
CA THR A 119 24.51 -4.89 -22.09
C THR A 119 23.25 -4.91 -21.24
N ILE A 120 23.28 -5.51 -20.04
CA ILE A 120 22.14 -5.55 -19.12
C ILE A 120 22.16 -4.29 -18.26
N SER A 121 21.24 -3.38 -18.55
CA SER A 121 21.00 -2.17 -17.74
C SER A 121 19.74 -2.26 -16.88
N ASP A 122 18.82 -3.17 -17.24
CA ASP A 122 17.58 -3.37 -16.51
C ASP A 122 17.80 -4.33 -15.34
N ARG A 123 17.86 -3.78 -14.12
CA ARG A 123 17.96 -4.56 -12.87
C ARG A 123 16.60 -4.89 -12.27
N SER A 124 15.49 -4.59 -12.96
CA SER A 124 14.14 -4.79 -12.43
C SER A 124 13.93 -6.24 -12.05
N ALA A 125 13.46 -6.44 -10.82
CA ALA A 125 13.32 -7.76 -10.24
C ALA A 125 12.35 -7.73 -9.07
N TYR A 126 11.66 -8.84 -8.86
CA TYR A 126 10.79 -9.02 -7.71
C TYR A 126 10.81 -10.48 -7.24
N MET A 127 10.40 -10.68 -6.00
CA MET A 127 10.04 -11.98 -5.45
C MET A 127 8.53 -12.08 -5.34
N SER A 128 7.97 -13.26 -5.64
CA SER A 128 6.58 -13.60 -5.34
C SER A 128 6.53 -14.67 -4.25
N ALA A 129 5.57 -14.55 -3.33
CA ALA A 129 5.18 -15.63 -2.42
C ALA A 129 3.67 -15.86 -2.53
N VAL A 130 3.31 -17.10 -2.87
CA VAL A 130 1.95 -17.60 -2.75
C VAL A 130 1.81 -18.32 -1.42
N LEU A 131 0.78 -17.97 -0.66
CA LEU A 131 0.37 -18.66 0.56
C LEU A 131 -0.99 -19.30 0.36
N VAL A 132 -1.12 -20.57 0.73
CA VAL A 132 -2.39 -21.29 0.73
C VAL A 132 -2.68 -21.79 2.14
N LEU A 133 -3.79 -21.35 2.72
CA LEU A 133 -4.27 -21.76 4.02
C LEU A 133 -5.55 -22.56 3.90
N MET A 134 -5.54 -23.78 4.44
CA MET A 134 -6.73 -24.61 4.62
C MET A 134 -7.21 -24.51 6.07
N THR A 135 -8.49 -24.20 6.25
CA THR A 135 -9.10 -24.11 7.58
C THR A 135 -9.62 -25.48 8.05
N PRO A 136 -9.85 -25.68 9.36
CA PRO A 136 -10.40 -26.92 9.89
C PRO A 136 -11.65 -27.40 9.15
N GLY A 137 -11.76 -28.72 8.95
CA GLY A 137 -12.86 -29.37 8.26
C GLY A 137 -13.00 -29.00 6.77
N ASN A 138 -11.94 -28.45 6.14
CA ASN A 138 -11.95 -27.96 4.76
C ASN A 138 -13.01 -26.87 4.50
N ALA A 139 -13.37 -26.10 5.53
CA ALA A 139 -14.43 -25.10 5.41
C ALA A 139 -14.08 -23.96 4.44
N ARG A 140 -12.80 -23.56 4.37
CA ARG A 140 -12.28 -22.51 3.47
C ARG A 140 -10.87 -22.90 3.01
N VAL A 141 -10.58 -22.57 1.75
CA VAL A 141 -9.21 -22.52 1.20
C VAL A 141 -8.94 -21.08 0.84
N LEU A 142 -7.95 -20.46 1.50
CA LEU A 142 -7.55 -19.08 1.27
C LEU A 142 -6.23 -19.07 0.53
N THR A 143 -6.23 -18.47 -0.65
CA THR A 143 -5.03 -18.26 -1.46
C THR A 143 -4.73 -16.77 -1.53
N VAL A 144 -3.49 -16.40 -1.26
CA VAL A 144 -3.00 -15.02 -1.40
C VAL A 144 -1.63 -15.01 -2.04
N GLU A 145 -1.33 -13.91 -2.72
CA GLU A 145 -0.03 -13.66 -3.32
C GLU A 145 0.51 -12.30 -2.88
N GLY A 146 1.77 -12.29 -2.48
CA GLY A 146 2.53 -11.10 -2.15
C GLY A 146 3.73 -10.95 -3.08
N HIS A 147 3.87 -9.76 -3.64
CA HIS A 147 5.02 -9.36 -4.45
C HIS A 147 5.86 -8.36 -3.68
N GLY A 148 7.16 -8.50 -3.71
CA GLY A 148 8.08 -7.53 -3.13
C GLY A 148 9.32 -7.39 -3.97
N GLY A 149 9.99 -6.26 -3.83
CA GLY A 149 11.19 -5.95 -4.60
C GLY A 149 10.86 -5.18 -5.87
N SER A 150 11.77 -4.30 -6.24
CA SER A 150 11.73 -3.46 -7.43
C SER A 150 12.93 -3.73 -8.34
N MET A 151 14.09 -4.05 -7.76
CA MET A 151 15.31 -4.35 -8.48
C MET A 151 16.33 -5.16 -7.67
N ILE A 152 17.35 -5.68 -8.36
CA ILE A 152 18.56 -6.24 -7.74
C ILE A 152 19.54 -5.11 -7.38
N SER A 153 20.04 -5.13 -6.14
CA SER A 153 21.05 -4.17 -5.64
C SER A 153 22.39 -4.29 -6.37
N ASP A 154 23.26 -3.30 -6.20
CA ASP A 154 24.64 -3.35 -6.72
C ASP A 154 25.60 -4.17 -5.82
N GLY A 155 25.09 -4.72 -4.72
CA GLY A 155 25.87 -5.48 -3.75
C GLY A 155 25.03 -6.00 -2.60
N ILE A 156 25.60 -6.95 -1.85
CA ILE A 156 24.98 -7.58 -0.68
C ILE A 156 24.89 -6.54 0.46
N ARG A 157 23.66 -6.25 0.93
CA ARG A 157 23.42 -5.26 2.00
C ARG A 157 22.34 -5.73 2.95
N GLY A 158 22.49 -5.40 4.23
CA GLY A 158 21.50 -5.66 5.28
C GLY A 158 21.99 -6.60 6.38
N THR A 159 21.20 -6.73 7.44
CA THR A 159 21.47 -7.61 8.59
C THR A 159 20.23 -8.30 9.15
N PHE A 160 19.04 -7.90 8.70
CA PHE A 160 17.77 -8.54 9.02
C PHE A 160 17.42 -9.54 7.90
N GLY A 161 16.71 -10.62 8.17
CA GLY A 161 16.37 -11.62 7.12
C GLY A 161 17.50 -12.60 6.75
N GLN A 162 17.21 -13.47 5.77
CA GLN A 162 18.11 -14.53 5.28
C GLN A 162 17.92 -14.75 3.78
N GLY A 163 18.84 -15.47 3.14
CA GLY A 163 18.72 -15.83 1.74
C GLY A 163 18.91 -14.65 0.79
N LEU A 164 18.04 -14.57 -0.23
CA LEU A 164 18.07 -13.55 -1.27
C LEU A 164 17.65 -12.15 -0.77
N ASP A 165 17.21 -12.03 0.49
CA ASP A 165 16.76 -10.76 1.08
C ASP A 165 17.85 -9.67 1.05
N GLU A 166 19.13 -10.05 0.97
CA GLU A 166 20.28 -9.12 0.95
C GLU A 166 20.50 -8.42 -0.39
N ILE A 167 19.83 -8.86 -1.46
CA ILE A 167 20.02 -8.32 -2.81
C ILE A 167 18.75 -7.76 -3.46
N PHE A 168 17.57 -8.05 -2.92
CA PHE A 168 16.31 -7.48 -3.41
C PHE A 168 16.02 -6.12 -2.80
N VAL A 169 16.13 -5.07 -3.60
CA VAL A 169 15.82 -3.68 -3.24
C VAL A 169 14.31 -3.45 -3.35
N THR A 170 13.74 -2.73 -2.40
CA THR A 170 12.33 -2.35 -2.36
C THR A 170 12.13 -0.96 -2.96
N GLU A 171 10.88 -0.52 -3.12
CA GLU A 171 10.58 0.87 -3.50
C GLU A 171 11.12 1.93 -2.52
N THR A 172 11.56 1.52 -1.32
CA THR A 172 12.21 2.41 -0.34
C THR A 172 13.70 2.66 -0.63
N GLY A 173 14.31 1.92 -1.58
CA GLY A 173 15.76 1.92 -1.84
C GLY A 173 16.58 1.01 -0.91
N LYS A 174 15.96 0.48 0.14
CA LYS A 174 16.56 -0.52 1.03
C LYS A 174 16.35 -1.94 0.51
N THR A 175 17.30 -2.83 0.76
CA THR A 175 17.10 -4.28 0.55
C THR A 175 16.10 -4.83 1.55
N PHE A 176 15.47 -5.98 1.29
CA PHE A 176 14.64 -6.64 2.31
C PHE A 176 15.42 -6.85 3.61
N ALA A 177 16.73 -7.10 3.52
CA ALA A 177 17.57 -7.33 4.67
C ALA A 177 17.98 -6.06 5.45
N GLU A 178 17.75 -4.87 4.91
CA GLU A 178 17.91 -3.60 5.61
C GLU A 178 16.62 -3.17 6.35
N LEU A 179 15.52 -3.88 6.13
CA LEU A 179 14.23 -3.61 6.74
C LEU A 179 14.05 -4.42 8.03
N THR A 180 13.56 -3.77 9.08
CA THR A 180 13.07 -4.46 10.29
C THR A 180 11.90 -5.39 9.94
N VAL A 181 11.59 -6.37 10.78
CA VAL A 181 10.47 -7.31 10.55
C VAL A 181 9.14 -6.57 10.32
N VAL A 182 8.92 -5.45 11.01
CA VAL A 182 7.72 -4.60 10.84
C VAL A 182 7.71 -3.87 9.49
N GLU A 183 8.87 -3.42 9.01
CA GLU A 183 8.99 -2.83 7.67
C GLU A 183 8.83 -3.92 6.58
N GLN A 184 9.41 -5.09 6.78
CA GLN A 184 9.30 -6.23 5.86
C GLN A 184 7.84 -6.65 5.63
N LEU A 185 6.97 -6.58 6.63
CA LEU A 185 5.52 -6.77 6.44
C LEU A 185 4.95 -5.92 5.29
N ASN A 186 5.49 -4.72 5.06
CA ASN A 186 4.97 -3.77 4.08
C ASN A 186 5.64 -3.87 2.71
N TYR A 187 6.85 -4.39 2.63
CA TYR A 187 7.68 -4.32 1.43
C TYR A 187 8.16 -5.67 0.91
N GLN A 188 8.29 -6.66 1.79
CA GLN A 188 8.73 -8.00 1.44
C GLN A 188 7.56 -8.84 0.91
N HIS A 189 7.84 -9.70 -0.07
CA HIS A 189 6.87 -10.58 -0.72
C HIS A 189 6.08 -11.46 0.28
N ARG A 190 6.76 -12.18 1.18
CA ARG A 190 6.12 -12.98 2.23
C ARG A 190 5.38 -12.12 3.25
N GLY A 191 5.99 -11.05 3.74
CA GLY A 191 5.35 -10.10 4.63
C GLY A 191 4.00 -9.60 4.09
N ARG A 192 3.97 -9.16 2.82
CA ARG A 192 2.74 -8.75 2.11
C ARG A 192 1.72 -9.87 1.98
N ALA A 193 2.16 -11.08 1.64
CA ALA A 193 1.28 -12.24 1.56
C ALA A 193 0.65 -12.55 2.93
N VAL A 194 1.43 -12.48 4.02
CA VAL A 194 0.91 -12.66 5.39
C VAL A 194 -0.14 -11.62 5.71
N LYS A 195 0.09 -10.32 5.45
CA LYS A 195 -0.92 -9.27 5.66
C LYS A 195 -2.23 -9.60 4.96
N LYS A 196 -2.16 -9.90 3.66
CA LYS A 196 -3.34 -10.27 2.85
C LYS A 196 -4.06 -11.50 3.42
N LEU A 197 -3.32 -12.51 3.89
CA LEU A 197 -3.90 -13.70 4.50
C LEU A 197 -4.65 -13.37 5.80
N ILE A 198 -4.04 -12.55 6.66
CA ILE A 198 -4.66 -12.09 7.91
C ILE A 198 -5.94 -11.30 7.62
N ALA A 199 -5.94 -10.42 6.62
CA ALA A 199 -7.12 -9.68 6.19
C ALA A 199 -8.26 -10.63 5.75
N LYS A 200 -7.95 -11.62 4.91
CA LYS A 200 -8.92 -12.63 4.47
C LYS A 200 -9.48 -13.47 5.62
N LEU A 201 -8.64 -13.83 6.60
CA LEU A 201 -9.09 -14.53 7.80
C LEU A 201 -10.03 -13.68 8.68
N GLN A 202 -9.89 -12.36 8.63
CA GLN A 202 -10.72 -11.42 9.37
C GLN A 202 -11.97 -10.96 8.58
N ASP A 203 -12.07 -11.34 7.30
CA ASP A 203 -13.06 -10.85 6.33
C ASP A 203 -13.00 -9.31 6.15
N ASP A 204 -11.75 -8.79 6.14
CA ASP A 204 -11.40 -7.37 5.98
C ASP A 204 -10.44 -7.15 4.79
N ASP A 205 -10.47 -8.03 3.78
CA ASP A 205 -9.67 -7.96 2.56
C ASP A 205 -10.22 -6.93 1.57
N ILE A 206 -10.24 -5.67 1.99
CA ILE A 206 -10.64 -4.55 1.14
C ILE A 206 -9.41 -4.10 0.33
N VAL A 207 -9.56 -4.12 -1.00
CA VAL A 207 -8.55 -3.67 -1.96
C VAL A 207 -9.03 -2.42 -2.67
N TRP A 208 -8.14 -1.44 -2.81
CA TRP A 208 -8.33 -0.28 -3.68
C TRP A 208 -7.47 -0.40 -4.94
N GLN A 209 -8.16 -0.55 -6.07
CA GLN A 209 -7.57 -0.68 -7.39
C GLN A 209 -7.25 0.70 -7.95
N ALA A 210 -6.01 0.89 -8.39
CA ALA A 210 -5.52 2.14 -8.95
C ALA A 210 -4.59 1.87 -10.13
N ASN A 211 -5.11 1.90 -11.35
CA ASN A 211 -4.34 1.78 -12.59
C ASN A 211 -3.43 0.53 -12.65
N GLY A 212 -3.95 -0.62 -12.22
CA GLY A 212 -3.19 -1.88 -12.14
C GLY A 212 -2.45 -2.11 -10.82
N HIS A 213 -2.47 -1.13 -9.91
CA HIS A 213 -1.97 -1.29 -8.54
C HIS A 213 -3.07 -1.72 -7.57
N GLU A 214 -2.71 -2.63 -6.64
CA GLU A 214 -3.58 -3.05 -5.54
C GLU A 214 -3.10 -2.40 -4.23
N LEU A 215 -3.86 -1.45 -3.71
CA LEU A 215 -3.62 -0.86 -2.39
C LEU A 215 -4.46 -1.58 -1.34
N THR A 216 -3.79 -2.29 -0.45
CA THR A 216 -4.43 -3.01 0.65
C THR A 216 -4.31 -2.23 1.96
N GLN A 217 -5.27 -2.41 2.86
CA GLN A 217 -5.49 -1.49 3.98
C GLN A 217 -5.08 -2.01 5.36
N GLU A 218 -4.45 -3.19 5.42
CA GLU A 218 -4.19 -3.93 6.68
C GLU A 218 -3.27 -3.16 7.63
N THR A 219 -2.30 -2.43 7.09
CA THR A 219 -1.34 -1.62 7.84
C THR A 219 -1.52 -0.12 7.58
N GLY A 220 -2.70 0.26 7.09
CA GLY A 220 -2.98 1.61 6.61
C GLY A 220 -2.27 1.93 5.29
N ILE A 221 -2.98 2.68 4.45
CA ILE A 221 -2.50 3.25 3.19
C ILE A 221 -1.94 4.64 3.50
N ILE A 222 -0.62 4.81 3.46
CA ILE A 222 0.04 6.07 3.74
C ILE A 222 0.10 6.90 2.46
N TYR A 223 -0.56 8.05 2.52
CA TYR A 223 -0.84 8.91 1.37
C TYR A 223 -0.09 10.24 1.57
N GLY A 224 1.14 10.30 1.06
CA GLY A 224 2.08 11.40 1.25
C GLY A 224 1.74 12.62 0.42
N ILE A 225 1.61 13.78 1.05
CA ILE A 225 1.30 15.05 0.37
C ILE A 225 2.59 15.64 -0.21
N LEU A 226 2.66 15.79 -1.53
CA LEU A 226 3.71 16.50 -2.26
C LEU A 226 3.14 17.78 -2.89
N ASN A 227 3.25 18.90 -2.17
CA ASN A 227 2.86 20.20 -2.72
C ASN A 227 3.95 20.72 -3.64
N VAL A 228 3.63 20.91 -4.91
CA VAL A 228 4.55 21.52 -5.88
C VAL A 228 4.41 23.04 -5.77
N SER A 229 5.38 23.69 -5.11
CA SER A 229 5.44 25.15 -5.03
C SER A 229 6.21 25.75 -6.22
N PRO A 230 5.97 27.03 -6.58
CA PRO A 230 6.86 27.74 -7.50
C PRO A 230 8.28 27.80 -6.95
N GLU A 231 9.24 27.90 -7.87
CA GLU A 231 10.68 27.93 -7.62
C GLU A 231 11.06 28.99 -6.55
N SER A 232 11.81 28.59 -5.52
CA SER A 232 12.50 29.54 -4.64
C SER A 232 13.95 29.72 -5.09
N PHE A 233 14.55 30.87 -4.78
CA PHE A 233 15.98 31.11 -4.98
C PHE A 233 16.68 31.10 -3.62
N TYR A 234 17.78 30.36 -3.51
CA TYR A 234 18.71 30.45 -2.39
C TYR A 234 20.11 30.69 -2.96
N ASN A 235 20.80 31.74 -2.51
CA ASN A 235 22.13 32.15 -3.00
C ASN A 235 22.27 32.39 -4.52
N GLY A 236 21.18 32.77 -5.21
CA GLY A 236 21.22 33.06 -6.65
C GLY A 236 21.17 31.82 -7.55
N GLU A 237 21.06 30.62 -6.96
CA GLU A 237 20.73 29.38 -7.66
C GLU A 237 19.23 29.10 -7.50
N LEU A 238 18.61 28.52 -8.54
CA LEU A 238 17.25 27.99 -8.48
C LEU A 238 17.25 26.82 -7.48
N VAL A 239 16.71 27.06 -6.28
CA VAL A 239 16.56 26.07 -5.22
C VAL A 239 15.08 25.87 -4.99
N GLY A 240 14.54 24.93 -5.75
CA GLY A 240 13.15 24.50 -5.72
C GLY A 240 12.58 24.42 -7.12
N GLY A 241 12.05 23.24 -7.45
CA GLY A 241 11.68 22.85 -8.81
C GLY A 241 11.48 21.35 -8.92
N LEU A 242 11.53 20.83 -10.15
CA LEU A 242 11.33 19.40 -10.43
C LEU A 242 12.26 18.52 -9.60
N ALA A 243 13.56 18.81 -9.53
CA ALA A 243 14.53 18.00 -8.81
C ALA A 243 14.23 17.86 -7.31
N GLU A 244 13.83 18.94 -6.64
CA GLU A 244 13.44 18.90 -5.22
C GLU A 244 12.15 18.09 -5.04
N SER A 245 11.17 18.26 -5.92
CA SER A 245 9.92 17.47 -5.88
C SER A 245 10.22 15.97 -6.03
N LEU A 246 11.15 15.59 -6.91
CA LEU A 246 11.57 14.21 -7.09
C LEU A 246 12.35 13.67 -5.88
N ALA A 247 13.23 14.49 -5.29
CA ALA A 247 13.95 14.12 -4.06
C ALA A 247 12.97 13.91 -2.89
N GLN A 248 11.97 14.79 -2.74
CA GLN A 248 10.96 14.66 -1.71
C GLN A 248 10.05 13.44 -1.94
N ALA A 249 9.62 13.18 -3.18
CA ALA A 249 8.87 11.97 -3.51
C ALA A 249 9.68 10.70 -3.19
N THR A 250 10.97 10.69 -3.54
CA THR A 250 11.89 9.59 -3.20
C THR A 250 11.98 9.39 -1.69
N GLN A 251 12.09 10.48 -0.92
CA GLN A 251 12.12 10.40 0.54
C GLN A 251 10.79 9.90 1.11
N GLN A 252 9.64 10.33 0.58
CA GLN A 252 8.33 9.84 1.02
C GLN A 252 8.17 8.34 0.78
N LEU A 253 8.60 7.84 -0.38
CA LEU A 253 8.60 6.40 -0.65
C LEU A 253 9.53 5.66 0.32
N ALA A 254 10.73 6.20 0.56
CA ALA A 254 11.68 5.65 1.54
C ALA A 254 11.15 5.65 2.98
N ASP A 255 10.32 6.63 3.33
CA ASP A 255 9.74 6.81 4.67
C ASP A 255 8.50 5.96 4.93
N GLY A 256 7.89 5.38 3.90
CA GLY A 256 6.72 4.52 4.11
C GLY A 256 5.52 4.76 3.21
N ALA A 257 5.56 5.71 2.27
CA ALA A 257 4.39 6.09 1.49
C ALA A 257 3.97 4.98 0.53
N ASP A 258 2.67 4.65 0.53
CA ASP A 258 2.07 3.80 -0.50
C ASP A 258 1.65 4.62 -1.72
N VAL A 259 1.29 5.90 -1.49
CA VAL A 259 0.88 6.85 -2.52
C VAL A 259 1.59 8.18 -2.32
N VAL A 260 2.10 8.77 -3.40
CA VAL A 260 2.60 10.15 -3.44
C VAL A 260 1.58 11.02 -4.18
N GLU A 261 0.99 11.99 -3.49
CA GLU A 261 0.01 12.91 -4.07
C GLU A 261 0.65 14.21 -4.52
N VAL A 262 0.64 14.44 -5.83
CA VAL A 262 1.13 15.66 -6.46
C VAL A 262 0.01 16.71 -6.48
N GLY A 263 0.17 17.76 -5.69
CA GLY A 263 -0.74 18.91 -5.65
C GLY A 263 -0.12 20.15 -6.29
N GLY A 264 -0.67 20.61 -7.42
CA GLY A 264 -0.20 21.83 -8.11
C GLY A 264 -0.80 23.14 -7.56
N GLN A 265 -1.97 23.04 -6.92
CA GLN A 265 -2.75 24.17 -6.42
C GLN A 265 -3.19 23.93 -4.98
N THR A 266 -3.23 25.00 -4.16
CA THR A 266 -3.87 24.93 -2.84
C THR A 266 -5.39 25.05 -2.94
N THR A 267 -6.09 24.19 -2.22
CA THR A 267 -7.56 24.20 -2.07
C THR A 267 -8.03 25.00 -0.84
N ARG A 268 -7.13 25.77 -0.22
CA ARG A 268 -7.45 26.60 0.95
C ARG A 268 -8.33 27.80 0.55
N PRO A 269 -9.28 28.22 1.41
CA PRO A 269 -10.08 29.41 1.16
C PRO A 269 -9.20 30.66 0.95
N GLY A 270 -9.59 31.53 0.00
CA GLY A 270 -8.96 32.83 -0.23
C GLY A 270 -7.73 32.84 -1.15
N PHE A 271 -7.42 31.73 -1.84
CA PHE A 271 -6.34 31.68 -2.84
C PHE A 271 -6.88 31.93 -4.26
N THR A 272 -6.09 32.58 -5.11
CA THR A 272 -6.40 32.74 -6.55
C THR A 272 -6.17 31.42 -7.27
N PRO A 273 -7.20 30.78 -7.86
CA PRO A 273 -7.01 29.53 -8.59
C PRO A 273 -6.01 29.70 -9.73
N LEU A 274 -5.15 28.70 -9.94
CA LEU A 274 -4.30 28.62 -11.13
C LEU A 274 -5.17 28.42 -12.37
N THR A 275 -4.68 28.89 -13.51
CA THR A 275 -5.24 28.47 -14.81
C THR A 275 -5.05 26.96 -15.00
N VAL A 276 -5.82 26.36 -15.90
CA VAL A 276 -5.67 24.94 -16.26
C VAL A 276 -4.25 24.67 -16.77
N GLU A 277 -3.75 25.56 -17.61
CA GLU A 277 -2.44 25.48 -18.25
C GLU A 277 -1.30 25.57 -17.24
N ASP A 278 -1.39 26.49 -16.28
CA ASP A 278 -0.37 26.66 -15.23
C ASP A 278 -0.30 25.45 -14.29
N GLU A 279 -1.46 24.87 -13.94
CA GLU A 279 -1.50 23.68 -13.10
C GLU A 279 -0.91 22.47 -13.83
N ILE A 280 -1.27 22.26 -15.11
CA ILE A 280 -0.69 21.20 -15.95
C ILE A 280 0.82 21.36 -16.07
N ALA A 281 1.31 22.56 -16.41
CA ALA A 281 2.73 22.84 -16.57
C ALA A 281 3.53 22.57 -15.29
N ARG A 282 2.89 22.68 -14.13
CA ARG A 282 3.49 22.43 -12.82
C ARG A 282 3.53 20.95 -12.45
N ILE A 283 2.42 20.21 -12.62
CA ILE A 283 2.33 18.84 -12.10
C ILE A 283 2.82 17.77 -13.07
N VAL A 284 2.61 17.95 -14.38
CA VAL A 284 2.92 16.91 -15.36
C VAL A 284 4.40 16.52 -15.37
N PRO A 285 5.37 17.47 -15.34
CA PRO A 285 6.78 17.11 -15.26
C PRO A 285 7.13 16.33 -13.99
N VAL A 286 6.50 16.65 -12.86
CA VAL A 286 6.72 15.96 -11.57
C VAL A 286 6.18 14.54 -11.63
N ILE A 287 4.93 14.34 -12.11
CA ILE A 287 4.33 13.00 -12.27
C ILE A 287 5.20 12.12 -13.16
N ALA A 288 5.54 12.61 -14.36
CA ALA A 288 6.38 11.88 -15.31
C ALA A 288 7.79 11.59 -14.74
N GLY A 289 8.37 12.55 -14.01
CA GLY A 289 9.66 12.37 -13.34
C GLY A 289 9.62 11.31 -12.24
N ILE A 290 8.57 11.29 -11.40
CA ILE A 290 8.39 10.27 -10.36
C ILE A 290 8.26 8.90 -11.01
N LYS A 291 7.38 8.73 -12.01
CA LYS A 291 7.22 7.43 -12.69
C LYS A 291 8.49 6.99 -13.42
N LYS A 292 9.33 7.93 -13.88
CA LYS A 292 10.62 7.60 -14.49
C LYS A 292 11.64 7.08 -13.47
N VAL A 293 11.74 7.72 -12.31
CA VAL A 293 12.70 7.34 -11.25
C VAL A 293 12.21 6.14 -10.45
N HIS A 294 10.91 6.06 -10.22
CA HIS A 294 10.21 5.04 -9.45
C HIS A 294 9.02 4.48 -10.26
N PRO A 295 9.26 3.58 -11.22
CA PRO A 295 8.22 3.05 -12.12
C PRO A 295 6.99 2.44 -11.41
N TYR A 296 7.21 1.88 -10.22
CA TYR A 296 6.18 1.21 -9.44
C TYR A 296 5.49 2.11 -8.40
N ALA A 297 5.94 3.36 -8.24
CA ALA A 297 5.29 4.29 -7.31
C ALA A 297 3.86 4.60 -7.78
N VAL A 298 2.91 4.57 -6.84
CA VAL A 298 1.53 4.99 -7.09
C VAL A 298 1.46 6.51 -6.93
N VAL A 299 1.11 7.20 -8.01
CA VAL A 299 1.05 8.67 -8.03
C VAL A 299 -0.40 9.12 -8.06
N ALA A 300 -0.81 9.92 -7.09
CA ALA A 300 -2.11 10.58 -7.10
C ALA A 300 -2.00 12.05 -7.49
N VAL A 301 -3.11 12.61 -7.98
CA VAL A 301 -3.23 14.05 -8.27
C VAL A 301 -4.43 14.64 -7.54
N ASP A 302 -4.20 15.72 -6.79
CA ASP A 302 -5.23 16.53 -6.13
C ASP A 302 -5.72 17.61 -7.09
N THR A 303 -6.81 17.33 -7.82
CA THR A 303 -7.40 18.30 -8.75
C THR A 303 -8.89 18.05 -8.96
N TYR A 304 -9.65 19.14 -9.13
CA TYR A 304 -11.05 19.11 -9.53
C TYR A 304 -11.25 19.55 -10.99
N LYS A 305 -10.20 19.89 -11.74
CA LYS A 305 -10.33 20.41 -13.11
C LYS A 305 -10.22 19.26 -14.12
N TYR A 306 -11.26 19.09 -14.94
CA TYR A 306 -11.32 18.00 -15.92
C TYR A 306 -10.09 17.94 -16.83
N GLU A 307 -9.66 19.08 -17.38
CA GLU A 307 -8.53 19.16 -18.31
C GLU A 307 -7.20 18.78 -17.62
N VAL A 308 -7.05 19.09 -16.34
CA VAL A 308 -5.90 18.71 -15.52
C VAL A 308 -5.91 17.20 -15.26
N MET A 309 -7.07 16.60 -14.97
CA MET A 309 -7.21 15.14 -14.82
C MET A 309 -6.75 14.42 -16.08
N VAL A 310 -7.20 14.87 -17.27
CA VAL A 310 -6.79 14.27 -18.55
C VAL A 310 -5.27 14.29 -18.72
N ALA A 311 -4.64 15.44 -18.47
CA ALA A 311 -3.19 15.59 -18.61
C ALA A 311 -2.40 14.78 -17.56
N ALA A 312 -2.88 14.74 -16.31
CA ALA A 312 -2.28 13.95 -15.24
C ALA A 312 -2.30 12.45 -15.54
N ILE A 313 -3.44 11.92 -15.99
CA ILE A 313 -3.57 10.51 -16.38
C ILE A 313 -2.62 10.19 -17.53
N ALA A 314 -2.56 11.05 -18.55
CA ALA A 314 -1.63 10.89 -19.67
C ALA A 314 -0.15 10.93 -19.24
N ALA A 315 0.18 11.63 -18.15
CA ALA A 315 1.52 11.69 -17.57
C ALA A 315 1.86 10.47 -16.69
N GLY A 316 0.90 9.61 -16.37
CA GLY A 316 1.08 8.41 -15.56
C GLY A 316 0.54 8.51 -14.12
N ALA A 317 -0.40 9.41 -13.84
CA ALA A 317 -1.13 9.40 -12.58
C ALA A 317 -2.01 8.15 -12.46
N ASP A 318 -1.97 7.52 -11.30
CA ASP A 318 -2.67 6.27 -10.99
C ASP A 318 -3.96 6.51 -10.20
N ILE A 319 -4.07 7.65 -9.51
CA ILE A 319 -5.23 8.04 -8.69
C ILE A 319 -5.61 9.50 -8.96
N ILE A 320 -6.92 9.77 -9.07
CA ILE A 320 -7.47 11.13 -9.05
C ILE A 320 -8.16 11.37 -7.73
N ASN A 321 -7.71 12.39 -6.98
CA ASN A 321 -8.36 12.90 -5.80
C ASN A 321 -9.16 14.15 -6.17
N ASP A 322 -10.49 14.04 -6.12
CA ASP A 322 -11.40 15.13 -6.47
C ASP A 322 -12.20 15.59 -5.25
N VAL A 323 -11.86 16.80 -4.79
CA VAL A 323 -12.56 17.50 -3.70
C VAL A 323 -14.03 17.83 -4.01
N ASN A 324 -14.48 17.70 -5.26
CA ASN A 324 -15.88 17.87 -5.64
C ASN A 324 -16.61 16.53 -5.85
N GLY A 325 -15.94 15.41 -5.54
CA GLY A 325 -16.51 14.07 -5.62
C GLY A 325 -16.97 13.67 -7.02
N PHE A 326 -16.40 14.26 -8.08
CA PHE A 326 -16.76 14.03 -9.48
C PHE A 326 -18.19 14.45 -9.87
N THR A 327 -18.82 15.34 -9.10
CA THR A 327 -20.24 15.71 -9.28
C THR A 327 -20.47 17.03 -10.03
N ASP A 328 -19.43 17.83 -10.19
CA ASP A 328 -19.44 19.20 -10.73
C ASP A 328 -19.26 19.29 -12.26
N ASP A 329 -18.83 18.22 -12.91
CA ASP A 329 -18.69 18.15 -14.37
C ASP A 329 -18.97 16.73 -14.90
N ALA A 330 -20.02 16.60 -15.72
CA ALA A 330 -20.46 15.32 -16.28
C ALA A 330 -19.38 14.61 -17.12
N ARG A 331 -18.43 15.36 -17.70
CA ARG A 331 -17.31 14.79 -18.49
C ARG A 331 -16.40 13.92 -17.62
N LYS A 332 -16.30 14.20 -16.31
CA LYS A 332 -15.47 13.44 -15.37
C LYS A 332 -15.91 11.98 -15.29
N LEU A 333 -17.22 11.72 -15.18
CA LEU A 333 -17.75 10.36 -15.10
C LEU A 333 -17.38 9.54 -16.34
N GLU A 334 -17.51 10.14 -17.52
CA GLU A 334 -17.13 9.49 -18.79
C GLU A 334 -15.62 9.19 -18.84
N LEU A 335 -14.78 10.12 -18.38
CA LEU A 335 -13.32 9.91 -18.31
C LEU A 335 -12.95 8.80 -17.32
N MET A 336 -13.53 8.80 -16.12
CA MET A 336 -13.25 7.79 -15.10
C MET A 336 -13.66 6.39 -15.56
N ALA A 337 -14.79 6.26 -16.26
CA ALA A 337 -15.27 5.00 -16.83
C ALA A 337 -14.35 4.44 -17.94
N LYS A 338 -13.69 5.32 -18.70
CA LYS A 338 -12.78 4.94 -19.81
C LYS A 338 -11.33 4.69 -19.38
N THR A 339 -10.98 4.96 -18.14
CA THR A 339 -9.63 4.80 -17.58
C THR A 339 -9.61 3.68 -16.55
N GLN A 340 -8.46 3.37 -15.95
CA GLN A 340 -8.33 2.40 -14.85
C GLN A 340 -7.85 3.03 -13.53
N VAL A 341 -7.76 4.37 -13.48
CA VAL A 341 -7.25 5.09 -12.30
C VAL A 341 -8.13 4.92 -11.08
N GLY A 342 -7.52 4.92 -9.89
CA GLY A 342 -8.26 4.97 -8.63
C GLY A 342 -8.94 6.33 -8.47
N LEU A 343 -10.08 6.36 -7.80
CA LEU A 343 -10.82 7.58 -7.48
C LEU A 343 -10.84 7.76 -5.98
N LEU A 344 -10.52 8.95 -5.51
CA LEU A 344 -10.82 9.38 -4.16
C LEU A 344 -11.90 10.46 -4.25
N THR A 345 -13.10 10.13 -3.77
CA THR A 345 -14.29 11.00 -3.81
C THR A 345 -14.53 11.62 -2.45
N MET A 346 -14.67 12.95 -2.39
CA MET A 346 -14.79 13.69 -1.14
C MET A 346 -16.19 14.27 -0.92
N PHE A 347 -16.74 14.06 0.28
CA PHE A 347 -17.90 14.80 0.76
C PHE A 347 -17.50 16.26 1.06
N ASN A 348 -17.96 17.22 0.26
CA ASN A 348 -17.54 18.62 0.38
C ASN A 348 -18.73 19.55 0.65
N PRO A 349 -18.98 19.92 1.92
CA PRO A 349 -20.12 20.76 2.28
C PRO A 349 -19.77 22.25 2.38
N ARG A 350 -18.66 22.69 1.80
CA ARG A 350 -18.13 24.05 2.00
C ARG A 350 -19.14 25.16 1.65
N GLU A 351 -19.98 24.92 0.66
CA GLU A 351 -21.00 25.86 0.19
C GLU A 351 -22.44 25.44 0.56
N THR A 352 -22.60 24.34 1.29
CA THR A 352 -23.91 23.75 1.61
C THR A 352 -24.22 23.93 3.10
N GLU A 353 -25.47 24.26 3.43
CA GLU A 353 -25.95 24.18 4.81
C GLU A 353 -26.20 22.72 5.16
N LEU A 354 -25.49 22.20 6.15
CA LEU A 354 -25.63 20.83 6.61
C LEU A 354 -26.84 20.66 7.55
N SER A 355 -27.46 19.49 7.46
CA SER A 355 -28.38 18.95 8.46
C SER A 355 -27.71 18.90 9.85
N PRO A 356 -28.49 19.04 10.94
CA PRO A 356 -28.01 18.70 12.28
C PRO A 356 -27.46 17.27 12.39
N ASP A 357 -27.97 16.34 11.57
CA ASP A 357 -27.46 14.97 11.46
C ASP A 357 -26.51 14.83 10.26
N ILE A 358 -25.29 15.31 10.46
CA ILE A 358 -24.19 15.25 9.47
C ILE A 358 -23.85 13.81 9.11
N SER A 359 -24.01 12.87 10.05
CA SER A 359 -23.71 11.46 9.83
C SER A 359 -24.64 10.87 8.78
N GLN A 360 -25.96 11.03 8.98
CA GLN A 360 -26.95 10.52 8.04
C GLN A 360 -26.85 11.20 6.66
N GLU A 361 -26.60 12.51 6.63
CA GLU A 361 -26.42 13.25 5.36
C GLU A 361 -25.20 12.73 4.59
N MET A 362 -24.07 12.55 5.26
CA MET A 362 -22.85 12.04 4.64
C MET A 362 -23.02 10.61 4.12
N ILE A 363 -23.67 9.74 4.89
CA ILE A 363 -23.98 8.36 4.45
C ILE A 363 -24.85 8.39 3.20
N THR A 364 -25.89 9.23 3.19
CA THR A 364 -26.80 9.36 2.05
C THR A 364 -26.05 9.88 0.81
N TRP A 365 -25.20 10.90 0.99
CA TRP A 365 -24.38 11.43 -0.09
C TRP A 365 -23.43 10.39 -0.68
N PHE A 366 -22.74 9.60 0.15
CA PHE A 366 -21.86 8.54 -0.36
C PHE A 366 -22.64 7.41 -1.05
N GLN A 367 -23.85 7.08 -0.58
CA GLN A 367 -24.72 6.12 -1.28
C GLN A 367 -25.04 6.60 -2.70
N GLU A 368 -25.46 7.85 -2.84
CA GLU A 368 -25.79 8.45 -4.14
C GLU A 368 -24.56 8.63 -5.03
N ASN A 369 -23.44 9.09 -4.47
CA ASN A 369 -22.20 9.30 -5.19
C ASN A 369 -21.63 7.99 -5.75
N LEU A 370 -21.57 6.93 -4.93
CA LEU A 370 -21.15 5.61 -5.37
C LEU A 370 -22.06 5.06 -6.46
N ALA A 371 -23.39 5.17 -6.29
CA ALA A 371 -24.35 4.73 -7.28
C ALA A 371 -24.17 5.45 -8.64
N SER A 372 -23.86 6.75 -8.62
CA SER A 372 -23.59 7.54 -9.83
C SER A 372 -22.31 7.08 -10.54
N LEU A 373 -21.23 6.87 -9.79
CA LEU A 373 -19.95 6.38 -10.32
C LEU A 373 -20.09 4.96 -10.91
N GLU A 374 -20.77 4.06 -10.19
CA GLU A 374 -21.05 2.69 -10.64
C GLU A 374 -21.94 2.68 -11.89
N ALA A 375 -22.97 3.54 -11.94
CA ALA A 375 -23.84 3.66 -13.12
C ALA A 375 -23.11 4.20 -14.36
N ALA A 376 -22.05 4.99 -14.18
CA ALA A 376 -21.17 5.43 -15.25
C ALA A 376 -20.22 4.32 -15.75
N GLY A 377 -20.13 3.19 -15.05
CA GLY A 377 -19.25 2.06 -15.37
C GLY A 377 -17.93 2.05 -14.60
N VAL A 378 -17.78 2.86 -13.54
CA VAL A 378 -16.61 2.80 -12.66
C VAL A 378 -16.76 1.60 -11.71
N ALA A 379 -15.79 0.70 -11.74
CA ALA A 379 -15.75 -0.43 -10.81
C ALA A 379 -15.65 0.06 -9.36
N ARG A 380 -16.47 -0.50 -8.47
CA ARG A 380 -16.52 -0.12 -7.05
C ARG A 380 -15.16 -0.23 -6.38
N GLU A 381 -14.36 -1.22 -6.79
CA GLU A 381 -13.02 -1.52 -6.29
C GLU A 381 -12.02 -0.39 -6.53
N ARG A 382 -12.33 0.54 -7.43
CA ARG A 382 -11.50 1.71 -7.73
C ARG A 382 -11.80 2.92 -6.87
N ILE A 383 -12.81 2.90 -6.01
CA ILE A 383 -13.28 4.10 -5.31
C ILE A 383 -12.82 4.11 -3.85
N ALA A 384 -12.31 5.22 -3.33
CA ALA A 384 -12.05 5.45 -1.91
C ALA A 384 -12.80 6.69 -1.44
N LEU A 385 -13.07 6.77 -0.14
CA LEU A 385 -13.97 7.77 0.45
C LEU A 385 -13.19 8.79 1.28
N ASP A 386 -13.40 10.09 1.06
CA ASP A 386 -12.92 11.16 1.95
C ASP A 386 -14.11 11.87 2.64
N PRO A 387 -14.26 11.76 3.97
CA PRO A 387 -15.30 12.45 4.73
C PRO A 387 -15.23 13.99 4.67
N GLY A 388 -14.16 14.57 4.13
CA GLY A 388 -14.03 16.01 3.89
C GLY A 388 -13.80 16.86 5.13
N VAL A 389 -13.21 16.29 6.18
CA VAL A 389 -12.94 17.02 7.44
C VAL A 389 -12.21 18.34 7.18
N GLY A 390 -12.66 19.46 7.74
CA GLY A 390 -12.09 20.79 7.49
C GLY A 390 -12.55 21.47 6.19
N TYR A 391 -13.53 20.89 5.51
CA TYR A 391 -14.36 21.55 4.48
C TYR A 391 -15.74 21.96 5.01
N SER A 392 -15.94 21.91 6.33
CA SER A 392 -17.12 22.49 6.98
C SER A 392 -17.30 23.97 6.60
N LYS A 393 -18.57 24.36 6.40
CA LYS A 393 -18.92 25.74 6.11
C LYS A 393 -18.45 26.63 7.25
N ASN A 394 -17.82 27.76 6.92
CA ASN A 394 -17.23 28.70 7.88
C ASN A 394 -16.18 28.10 8.84
N SER A 395 -15.60 26.94 8.52
CA SER A 395 -14.68 26.22 9.42
C SER A 395 -15.32 25.90 10.79
N ASP A 396 -16.58 25.46 10.80
CA ASP A 396 -17.26 25.03 12.02
C ASP A 396 -16.61 23.77 12.59
N VAL A 397 -15.90 23.94 13.70
CA VAL A 397 -15.20 22.88 14.40
C VAL A 397 -16.11 21.76 14.90
N ARG A 398 -17.38 22.04 15.20
CA ARG A 398 -18.33 21.00 15.60
C ARG A 398 -18.68 20.09 14.43
N GLN A 399 -18.81 20.66 13.23
CA GLN A 399 -19.03 19.90 12.01
C GLN A 399 -17.81 19.04 11.69
N ASP A 400 -16.60 19.59 11.79
CA ASP A 400 -15.36 18.81 11.60
C ASP A 400 -15.27 17.62 12.56
N LEU A 401 -15.59 17.82 13.84
CA LEU A 401 -15.60 16.74 14.84
C LEU A 401 -16.71 15.71 14.55
N ALA A 402 -17.89 16.15 14.11
CA ALA A 402 -18.96 15.23 13.71
C ALA A 402 -18.56 14.38 12.50
N MET A 403 -17.86 14.96 11.52
CA MET A 403 -17.32 14.23 10.37
C MET A 403 -16.29 13.20 10.81
N MET A 404 -15.34 13.57 11.68
CA MET A 404 -14.36 12.63 12.25
C MET A 404 -15.06 11.48 13.00
N ASN A 405 -16.13 11.77 13.74
CA ASN A 405 -16.89 10.76 14.48
C ASN A 405 -17.67 9.81 13.56
N THR A 406 -18.08 10.27 12.39
CA THR A 406 -18.89 9.53 11.40
C THR A 406 -18.10 8.46 10.64
N VAL A 407 -16.76 8.52 10.63
CA VAL A 407 -15.88 7.59 9.88
C VAL A 407 -16.29 6.12 9.99
N GLY A 408 -16.57 5.64 11.22
CA GLY A 408 -16.94 4.24 11.43
C GLY A 408 -18.27 3.83 10.79
N ASN A 409 -19.19 4.77 10.62
CA ASN A 409 -20.46 4.56 9.93
C ASN A 409 -20.31 4.39 8.41
N LEU A 410 -19.15 4.72 7.84
CA LEU A 410 -18.85 4.54 6.42
C LEU A 410 -18.24 3.15 6.12
N THR A 411 -17.79 2.41 7.14
CA THR A 411 -17.21 1.06 6.94
C THR A 411 -18.12 0.04 6.23
N PRO A 412 -19.47 0.10 6.32
CA PRO A 412 -20.35 -0.78 5.54
C PRO A 412 -20.25 -0.59 4.02
N PHE A 413 -19.71 0.53 3.52
CA PHE A 413 -19.44 0.69 2.09
C PHE A 413 -18.37 -0.27 1.57
N LYS A 414 -17.58 -0.87 2.47
CA LYS A 414 -16.47 -1.80 2.18
C LYS A 414 -15.42 -1.21 1.24
N ARG A 415 -15.15 0.08 1.42
CA ARG A 415 -14.15 0.87 0.69
C ARG A 415 -13.19 1.54 1.66
N PRO A 416 -11.92 1.78 1.29
CA PRO A 416 -11.01 2.52 2.16
C PRO A 416 -11.49 3.96 2.37
N ILE A 417 -11.32 4.44 3.60
CA ILE A 417 -11.77 5.78 4.04
C ILE A 417 -10.55 6.59 4.48
N MET A 418 -10.51 7.88 4.12
CA MET A 418 -9.39 8.77 4.38
C MET A 418 -9.46 9.52 5.71
N THR A 419 -8.30 9.73 6.34
CA THR A 419 -8.03 10.67 7.43
C THR A 419 -7.25 11.88 6.89
N ALA A 420 -7.94 12.88 6.36
CA ALA A 420 -7.32 14.12 5.91
C ALA A 420 -7.39 15.19 7.03
N VAL A 421 -6.69 15.00 8.16
CA VAL A 421 -6.80 15.90 9.33
C VAL A 421 -5.54 16.72 9.65
N ALA A 422 -4.45 16.48 8.91
CA ALA A 422 -3.14 17.08 9.15
C ALA A 422 -3.16 18.63 9.12
N ASN A 423 -2.77 19.24 10.25
CA ASN A 423 -2.56 20.68 10.43
C ASN A 423 -3.78 21.58 10.08
N LYS A 424 -5.00 21.01 10.08
CA LYS A 424 -6.24 21.73 9.70
C LYS A 424 -6.73 22.70 10.79
N GLY A 425 -7.74 23.49 10.44
CA GLY A 425 -8.25 24.61 11.24
C GLY A 425 -8.84 24.20 12.60
N TRP A 426 -9.44 23.01 12.72
CA TRP A 426 -10.02 22.51 13.96
C TRP A 426 -9.06 22.59 15.15
N GLY A 427 -7.75 22.37 14.96
CA GLY A 427 -6.74 22.49 16.02
C GLY A 427 -6.59 23.93 16.54
N LYS A 428 -6.77 24.93 15.65
CA LYS A 428 -6.85 26.34 16.04
C LYS A 428 -8.09 26.59 16.88
N PHE A 429 -9.25 26.14 16.42
CA PHE A 429 -10.52 26.49 17.04
C PHE A 429 -10.75 25.79 18.39
N LEU A 430 -10.18 24.60 18.60
CA LEU A 430 -10.25 23.89 19.88
C LEU A 430 -9.20 24.36 20.90
N PHE A 431 -7.98 24.64 20.45
CA PHE A 431 -6.81 24.76 21.34
C PHE A 431 -5.94 26.00 21.07
N ASP A 432 -6.36 26.89 20.18
CA ASP A 432 -5.61 28.08 19.75
C ASP A 432 -4.19 27.79 19.23
N LEU A 433 -3.99 26.60 18.64
CA LEU A 433 -2.68 26.19 18.14
C LEU A 433 -2.35 26.87 16.80
N PRO A 434 -1.16 27.50 16.64
CA PRO A 434 -0.64 27.88 15.34
C PRO A 434 -0.39 26.62 14.48
N LYS A 435 -0.35 26.76 13.16
CA LYS A 435 -0.34 25.62 12.23
C LYS A 435 0.84 24.68 12.48
N GLU A 436 1.99 25.26 12.80
CA GLU A 436 3.28 24.59 13.03
C GLU A 436 3.28 23.75 14.31
N ALA A 437 2.37 24.05 15.26
CA ALA A 437 2.23 23.33 16.53
C ALA A 437 1.10 22.27 16.50
N ARG A 438 0.51 21.97 15.34
CA ARG A 438 -0.62 21.02 15.21
C ARG A 438 -0.21 19.60 14.87
N ALA A 439 1.07 19.32 14.63
CA ALA A 439 1.52 18.02 14.12
C ALA A 439 1.15 16.86 15.07
N ASP A 440 1.53 16.95 16.34
CA ASP A 440 1.26 15.89 17.34
C ASP A 440 -0.23 15.63 17.48
N LEU A 441 -1.02 16.69 17.62
CA LEU A 441 -2.47 16.58 17.75
C LEU A 441 -3.12 16.03 16.47
N SER A 442 -2.57 16.34 15.29
CA SER A 442 -3.04 15.76 14.03
C SER A 442 -2.80 14.25 13.99
N LEU A 443 -1.65 13.78 14.50
CA LEU A 443 -1.36 12.35 14.58
C LEU A 443 -2.30 11.65 15.56
N VAL A 444 -2.63 12.28 16.69
CA VAL A 444 -3.64 11.77 17.64
C VAL A 444 -5.02 11.66 16.98
N ALA A 445 -5.47 12.71 16.27
CA ALA A 445 -6.74 12.68 15.57
C ALA A 445 -6.77 11.62 14.45
N ALA A 446 -5.69 11.50 13.67
CA ALA A 446 -5.54 10.46 12.65
C ALA A 446 -5.55 9.05 13.26
N THR A 447 -4.86 8.84 14.39
CA THR A 447 -4.89 7.57 15.14
C THR A 447 -6.31 7.18 15.52
N GLU A 448 -7.11 8.15 15.97
CA GLU A 448 -8.45 7.85 16.46
C GLU A 448 -9.46 7.65 15.34
N MET A 449 -9.33 8.36 14.22
CA MET A 449 -10.06 8.03 13.01
C MET A 449 -9.63 6.66 12.45
N TYR A 450 -8.34 6.31 12.55
CA TYR A 450 -7.82 5.03 12.09
C TYR A 450 -8.45 3.85 12.85
N ARG A 451 -8.53 3.97 14.18
CA ARG A 451 -9.24 2.98 15.03
C ARG A 451 -10.72 2.87 14.73
N ARG A 452 -11.34 3.93 14.21
CA ARG A 452 -12.75 3.95 13.81
C ARG A 452 -12.99 3.33 12.43
N GLY A 453 -11.94 2.99 11.68
CA GLY A 453 -12.05 2.30 10.40
C GLY A 453 -11.60 3.11 9.19
N ALA A 454 -11.11 4.35 9.36
CA ALA A 454 -10.39 5.01 8.28
C ALA A 454 -9.03 4.33 8.08
N LYS A 455 -8.67 4.06 6.82
CA LYS A 455 -7.45 3.32 6.51
C LYS A 455 -6.53 4.03 5.54
N ILE A 456 -6.90 5.17 4.98
CA ILE A 456 -6.00 6.02 4.20
C ILE A 456 -5.56 7.21 5.07
N LEU A 457 -4.25 7.43 5.21
CA LEU A 457 -3.71 8.53 6.01
C LEU A 457 -3.05 9.56 5.11
N ARG A 458 -3.75 10.68 4.85
CA ARG A 458 -3.23 11.80 4.07
C ARG A 458 -2.40 12.75 4.93
N VAL A 459 -1.07 12.70 4.80
CA VAL A 459 -0.13 13.29 5.76
C VAL A 459 1.06 13.99 5.11
N HIS A 460 1.68 14.90 5.87
CA HIS A 460 2.97 15.50 5.51
C HIS A 460 4.16 14.68 6.06
N ASP A 461 4.03 14.13 7.27
CA ASP A 461 5.04 13.29 7.91
C ASP A 461 4.68 11.81 7.69
N VAL A 462 5.18 11.28 6.58
CA VAL A 462 4.96 9.90 6.14
C VAL A 462 5.52 8.91 7.14
N LYS A 463 6.75 9.15 7.62
CA LYS A 463 7.45 8.26 8.52
C LYS A 463 6.68 8.05 9.83
N SER A 464 6.25 9.15 10.46
CA SER A 464 5.49 9.07 11.70
C SER A 464 4.13 8.40 11.49
N ALA A 465 3.47 8.63 10.36
CA ALA A 465 2.19 7.98 10.05
C ALA A 465 2.34 6.47 9.81
N ARG A 466 3.40 6.04 9.09
CA ARG A 466 3.71 4.61 8.91
C ARG A 466 4.04 3.94 10.24
N GLN A 467 4.87 4.56 11.07
CA GLN A 467 5.19 4.03 12.39
C GLN A 467 3.95 3.92 13.27
N MET A 468 3.08 4.94 13.25
CA MET A 468 1.84 4.95 14.02
C MET A 468 0.90 3.81 13.59
N THR A 469 0.63 3.66 12.29
CA THR A 469 -0.30 2.62 11.79
C THR A 469 0.22 1.22 12.08
N SER A 470 1.51 0.96 11.81
CA SER A 470 2.16 -0.30 12.18
C SER A 470 2.05 -0.58 13.68
N PHE A 471 2.32 0.41 14.53
CA PHE A 471 2.19 0.25 15.98
C PHE A 471 0.76 -0.06 16.41
N VAL A 472 -0.24 0.66 15.88
CA VAL A 472 -1.66 0.45 16.22
C VAL A 472 -2.11 -0.96 15.84
N GLU A 473 -1.73 -1.47 14.67
CA GLU A 473 -2.10 -2.82 14.24
C GLU A 473 -1.38 -3.90 15.05
N ILE A 474 -0.08 -3.74 15.32
CA ILE A 474 0.65 -4.68 16.19
C ILE A 474 0.03 -4.69 17.59
N LEU A 475 -0.24 -3.51 18.17
CA LEU A 475 -0.84 -3.39 19.51
C LEU A 475 -2.23 -4.03 19.58
N LYS A 476 -3.05 -3.90 18.54
CA LYS A 476 -4.37 -4.53 18.43
C LYS A 476 -4.29 -6.06 18.51
N HIS A 477 -3.15 -6.63 18.13
CA HIS A 477 -2.93 -8.06 18.08
C HIS A 477 -1.97 -8.60 19.15
N ALA A 478 -1.35 -7.72 19.94
CA ALA A 478 -0.54 -8.09 21.09
C ALA A 478 -1.40 -8.84 22.14
N ARG A 479 -0.90 -9.96 22.65
CA ARG A 479 -1.57 -10.81 23.64
C ARG A 479 -0.80 -10.88 24.94
#